data_AF-A0A6N3A946-F1
#
_entry.id   AF-A0A6N3A946-F1
#
_cell.length_a   1.000
_cell.length_b   1.000
_cell.length_c   1.000
_cell.angle_alpha   90.00
_cell.angle_beta   90.00
_cell.angle_gamma   90.00
#
_symmetry.space_group_name_H-M   'P 1'
#
loop_
_entity.id
_entity.type
_entity.pdbx_description
1 polymer ?
#
loop_
_entity_poly.entity_id
_entity_poly.type
_entity_poly.pdbx_seq_one_letter_code
_entity_poly.pdbx_strand_id
1 'polypeptide(L)'
;MANEKYALLDTDFISKMHLIRKDDHNKLIDKIMAMPGYCFYCHKQIQVEIMRHNIAGAPEWFQSKIESKSICMYDDEMILDELSGVYGEWAISAYAGMLKTACDAYKDGYFEEKFVLVSQMDCRSISREDFLKQLQDDCDTIGEGQNLGELKSYVLLQVLNLKFGEQIYVFCSDDKNARNGVISIGGARCISVLSSFVRLKKEISFTKKDAMPYIDSYMNTCLGKDQTAFRVQDTSKERRMCRIPCEQVFEEIFDGKIDELITGNLKYI
;
A
#
# COMPACT_ATOMS: atom_id res chain seq x y z
N MET A 1 1.87 13.78 22.91
CA MET A 1 1.56 13.94 21.47
C MET A 1 1.44 12.53 20.92
N ALA A 2 0.34 12.19 20.26
CA ALA A 2 0.31 10.91 19.54
C ALA A 2 1.44 10.96 18.51
N ASN A 3 2.30 9.93 18.46
CA ASN A 3 3.32 9.85 17.42
C ASN A 3 2.58 9.75 16.08
N GLU A 4 2.77 10.71 15.19
CA GLU A 4 2.18 10.65 13.85
C GLU A 4 2.67 9.38 13.13
N LYS A 5 1.76 8.73 12.42
CA LYS A 5 1.99 7.51 11.66
C LYS A 5 1.67 7.80 10.21
N TYR A 6 2.67 7.75 9.35
CA TYR A 6 2.49 7.99 7.93
C TYR A 6 2.14 6.68 7.24
N ALA A 7 1.09 6.68 6.43
CA ALA A 7 0.54 5.48 5.83
C ALA A 7 0.34 5.64 4.32
N LEU A 8 0.94 4.76 3.54
CA LEU A 8 0.71 4.65 2.11
C LEU A 8 -0.41 3.64 1.84
N LEU A 9 -1.34 4.00 0.95
CA LEU A 9 -2.45 3.16 0.52
C LEU A 9 -2.23 2.61 -0.90
N ASP A 10 -2.41 1.31 -1.04
CA ASP A 10 -2.41 0.57 -2.31
C ASP A 10 -3.82 0.47 -2.93
N THR A 11 -3.91 0.40 -4.26
CA THR A 11 -5.18 0.27 -5.02
C THR A 11 -5.94 -0.98 -4.59
N ASP A 12 -5.24 -2.10 -4.51
CA ASP A 12 -5.81 -3.41 -4.24
C ASP A 12 -6.30 -3.48 -2.78
N PHE A 13 -5.54 -2.89 -1.87
CA PHE A 13 -5.96 -2.70 -0.48
C PHE A 13 -7.24 -1.89 -0.38
N ILE A 14 -7.30 -0.72 -1.03
CA ILE A 14 -8.50 0.13 -1.01
C ILE A 14 -9.70 -0.64 -1.53
N SER A 15 -9.55 -1.30 -2.68
CA SER A 15 -10.62 -2.05 -3.34
C SER A 15 -11.17 -3.18 -2.45
N LYS A 16 -10.29 -3.98 -1.85
CA LYS A 16 -10.69 -5.09 -0.95
C LYS A 16 -11.33 -4.57 0.34
N MET A 17 -10.73 -3.56 0.97
CA MET A 17 -11.25 -2.98 2.21
C MET A 17 -12.57 -2.22 2.03
N HIS A 18 -12.86 -1.79 0.81
CA HIS A 18 -14.15 -1.22 0.44
C HIS A 18 -15.26 -2.28 0.31
N LEU A 19 -14.91 -3.45 -0.22
CA LEU A 19 -15.81 -4.60 -0.33
C LEU A 19 -16.14 -5.21 1.04
N ILE A 20 -15.17 -5.23 1.96
CA ILE A 20 -15.36 -5.74 3.31
C ILE A 20 -16.22 -4.76 4.10
N ARG A 21 -17.45 -5.15 4.40
CA ARG A 21 -18.44 -4.24 5.01
C ARG A 21 -19.46 -5.00 5.84
N LYS A 22 -19.91 -4.35 6.91
CA LYS A 22 -21.05 -4.83 7.71
C LYS A 22 -22.37 -4.61 6.98
N ASP A 23 -22.48 -3.48 6.30
CA ASP A 23 -23.61 -3.05 5.48
C ASP A 23 -23.12 -1.97 4.50
N ASP A 24 -24.01 -1.42 3.66
CA ASP A 24 -23.63 -0.44 2.62
C ASP A 24 -23.03 0.86 3.18
N HIS A 25 -23.28 1.19 4.44
CA HIS A 25 -22.82 2.41 5.10
C HIS A 25 -21.60 2.17 6.01
N ASN A 26 -21.33 0.92 6.35
CA ASN A 26 -20.31 0.54 7.32
C ASN A 26 -19.23 -0.32 6.67
N LYS A 27 -18.30 0.34 5.96
CA LYS A 27 -17.17 -0.29 5.27
C LYS A 27 -15.96 -0.39 6.19
N LEU A 28 -15.15 -1.44 6.06
CA LEU A 28 -14.01 -1.66 6.94
C LEU A 28 -12.94 -0.57 6.75
N ILE A 29 -12.77 -0.09 5.52
CA ILE A 29 -11.84 0.98 5.19
C ILE A 29 -12.13 2.27 5.97
N ASP A 30 -13.39 2.59 6.28
CA ASP A 30 -13.72 3.78 7.08
C ASP A 30 -13.20 3.65 8.52
N LYS A 31 -13.10 2.44 9.07
CA LYS A 31 -12.47 2.20 10.37
C LYS A 31 -10.96 2.40 10.33
N ILE A 32 -10.32 2.03 9.21
CA ILE A 32 -8.89 2.28 8.98
C ILE A 32 -8.63 3.79 8.92
N MET A 33 -9.44 4.53 8.14
CA MET A 33 -9.30 5.98 8.03
C MET A 33 -9.58 6.72 9.35
N ALA A 34 -10.36 6.12 10.24
CA ALA A 34 -10.65 6.68 11.57
C ALA A 34 -9.59 6.36 12.64
N MET A 35 -8.52 5.60 12.31
CA MET A 35 -7.48 5.28 13.29
C MET A 35 -6.72 6.53 13.72
N PRO A 36 -6.50 6.73 15.04
CA PRO A 36 -5.91 7.96 15.54
C PRO A 36 -4.43 8.08 15.16
N GLY A 37 -4.02 9.29 14.79
CA GLY A 37 -2.63 9.63 14.49
C GLY A 37 -2.12 9.15 13.13
N TYR A 38 -2.98 8.62 12.27
CA TYR A 38 -2.61 8.22 10.92
C TYR A 38 -2.79 9.36 9.91
N CYS A 39 -1.77 9.60 9.10
CA CYS A 39 -1.82 10.45 7.91
C CYS A 39 -1.72 9.54 6.68
N PHE A 40 -2.75 9.52 5.85
CA PHE A 40 -2.83 8.63 4.70
C PHE A 40 -2.36 9.32 3.42
N TYR A 41 -1.60 8.60 2.61
CA TYR A 41 -1.00 9.05 1.36
C TYR A 41 -1.29 8.06 0.24
N CYS A 42 -1.37 8.56 -0.99
CA CYS A 42 -1.43 7.74 -2.19
C CYS A 42 -0.85 8.50 -3.38
N HIS A 43 -0.38 7.78 -4.38
CA HIS A 43 -0.05 8.38 -5.67
C HIS A 43 -1.32 8.59 -6.51
N LYS A 44 -1.35 9.64 -7.34
CA LYS A 44 -2.47 9.96 -8.25
C LYS A 44 -2.82 8.81 -9.21
N GLN A 45 -1.84 7.98 -9.57
CA GLN A 45 -2.08 6.77 -10.36
C GLN A 45 -3.07 5.80 -9.69
N ILE A 46 -3.10 5.73 -8.35
CA ILE A 46 -4.06 4.93 -7.61
C ILE A 46 -5.50 5.40 -7.87
N GLN A 47 -5.71 6.71 -8.01
CA GLN A 47 -7.00 7.28 -8.41
C GLN A 47 -7.42 6.74 -9.79
N VAL A 48 -6.51 6.77 -10.77
CA VAL A 48 -6.78 6.28 -12.14
C VAL A 48 -7.21 4.82 -12.12
N GLU A 49 -6.51 3.99 -11.35
CA GLU A 49 -6.82 2.56 -11.23
C GLU A 49 -8.15 2.31 -10.51
N ILE A 50 -8.42 3.01 -9.40
CA ILE A 50 -9.71 2.89 -8.69
C ILE A 50 -10.88 3.29 -9.60
N MET A 51 -10.75 4.41 -10.31
CA MET A 51 -11.78 4.89 -11.25
C MET A 51 -12.04 3.88 -12.37
N ARG A 52 -10.98 3.21 -12.86
CA ARG A 52 -11.07 2.18 -13.91
C ARG A 52 -11.77 0.92 -13.40
N HIS A 53 -11.42 0.43 -12.21
CA HIS A 53 -12.03 -0.77 -11.64
C HIS A 53 -13.48 -0.56 -11.22
N ASN A 54 -13.84 0.67 -10.81
CA ASN A 54 -15.19 1.09 -10.45
C ASN A 54 -15.94 0.09 -9.54
N ILE A 55 -15.25 -0.38 -8.49
CA ILE A 55 -15.77 -1.42 -7.61
C ILE A 55 -16.67 -0.78 -6.54
N ALA A 56 -17.95 -1.12 -6.55
CA ALA A 56 -18.90 -0.92 -5.43
C ALA A 56 -18.91 0.50 -4.81
N GLY A 57 -18.73 1.55 -5.63
CA GLY A 57 -18.71 2.94 -5.17
C GLY A 57 -17.38 3.38 -4.52
N ALA A 58 -16.30 2.61 -4.71
CA ALA A 58 -14.95 2.98 -4.29
C ALA A 58 -14.47 4.29 -4.93
N PRO A 59 -14.76 4.60 -6.21
CA PRO A 59 -14.44 5.89 -6.81
C PRO A 59 -14.98 7.10 -6.05
N GLU A 60 -16.29 7.13 -5.78
CA GLU A 60 -16.95 8.25 -5.11
C GLU A 60 -16.47 8.36 -3.66
N TRP A 61 -16.30 7.21 -2.99
CA TRP A 61 -15.72 7.18 -1.65
C TRP A 61 -14.31 7.77 -1.65
N PHE A 62 -13.43 7.31 -2.56
CA PHE A 62 -12.05 7.74 -2.60
C PHE A 62 -11.95 9.24 -2.88
N GLN A 63 -12.70 9.71 -3.88
CA GLN A 63 -12.79 11.14 -4.21
C GLN A 63 -13.20 11.98 -2.99
N SER A 64 -14.22 11.54 -2.23
CA SER A 64 -14.63 12.25 -1.01
C SER A 64 -13.53 12.31 0.07
N LYS A 65 -12.67 11.28 0.18
CA LYS A 65 -11.54 11.28 1.12
C LYS A 65 -10.42 12.22 0.69
N ILE A 66 -10.21 12.39 -0.62
CA ILE A 66 -9.26 13.37 -1.15
C ILE A 66 -9.78 14.80 -0.90
N GLU A 67 -11.05 15.07 -1.23
CA GLU A 67 -11.67 16.40 -1.06
C GLU A 67 -11.74 16.84 0.41
N SER A 68 -12.03 15.90 1.31
CA SER A 68 -12.01 16.12 2.76
C SER A 68 -10.59 16.18 3.35
N LYS A 69 -9.54 16.04 2.53
CA LYS A 69 -8.13 15.99 2.95
C LYS A 69 -7.81 14.87 3.95
N SER A 70 -8.62 13.81 3.95
CA SER A 70 -8.37 12.60 4.74
C SER A 70 -7.26 11.74 4.13
N ILE A 71 -7.06 11.86 2.80
CA ILE A 71 -5.95 11.23 2.07
C ILE A 71 -5.18 12.33 1.34
N CYS A 72 -3.87 12.38 1.54
CA CYS A 72 -2.94 13.26 0.86
C CYS A 72 -2.50 12.61 -0.47
N MET A 73 -3.04 13.11 -1.58
CA MET A 73 -2.66 12.65 -2.91
C MET A 73 -1.40 13.35 -3.41
N TYR A 74 -0.45 12.58 -3.93
CA TYR A 74 0.75 13.08 -4.59
C TYR A 74 0.71 12.71 -6.07
N ASP A 75 1.15 13.63 -6.92
CA ASP A 75 1.52 13.33 -8.30
C ASP A 75 3.04 13.45 -8.48
N ASP A 76 3.51 13.18 -9.70
CA ASP A 76 4.93 13.19 -10.04
C ASP A 76 5.55 14.58 -9.87
N GLU A 77 4.78 15.64 -10.07
CA GLU A 77 5.24 17.02 -9.90
C GLU A 77 5.47 17.32 -8.41
N MET A 78 4.52 16.97 -7.54
CA MET A 78 4.69 17.12 -6.09
C MET A 78 5.85 16.28 -5.56
N ILE A 79 6.05 15.07 -6.08
CA ILE A 79 7.20 14.25 -5.72
C ILE A 79 8.51 14.96 -6.11
N LEU A 80 8.59 15.52 -7.31
CA LEU A 80 9.77 16.28 -7.73
C LEU A 80 10.00 17.51 -6.86
N ASP A 81 8.96 18.19 -6.38
CA ASP A 81 9.11 19.32 -5.45
C ASP A 81 9.76 18.90 -4.12
N GLU A 82 9.30 17.80 -3.53
CA GLU A 82 9.91 17.25 -2.32
C GLU A 82 11.38 16.85 -2.58
N LEU A 83 11.65 16.20 -3.71
CA LEU A 83 13.01 15.81 -4.08
C LEU A 83 13.90 17.02 -4.39
N SER A 84 13.38 18.08 -4.99
CA SER A 84 14.12 19.33 -5.20
C SER A 84 14.48 20.00 -3.89
N GLY A 85 13.62 19.90 -2.86
CA GLY A 85 13.93 20.37 -1.51
C GLY A 85 15.11 19.65 -0.85
N VAL A 86 15.33 18.36 -1.18
CA VAL A 86 16.38 17.52 -0.57
C VAL A 86 17.64 17.45 -1.42
N TYR A 87 17.48 17.27 -2.72
CA TYR A 87 18.55 16.97 -3.68
C TYR A 87 18.88 18.13 -4.63
N GLY A 88 18.11 19.23 -4.60
CA GLY A 88 18.32 20.39 -5.46
C GLY A 88 18.28 20.03 -6.95
N GLU A 89 19.35 20.36 -7.68
CA GLU A 89 19.51 20.07 -9.11
C GLU A 89 19.50 18.57 -9.44
N TRP A 90 19.73 17.69 -8.46
CA TRP A 90 19.76 16.24 -8.63
C TRP A 90 18.39 15.57 -8.49
N ALA A 91 17.30 16.34 -8.30
CA ALA A 91 15.95 15.81 -8.06
C ALA A 91 15.46 14.87 -9.17
N ILE A 92 15.67 15.21 -10.45
CA ILE A 92 15.28 14.37 -11.58
C ILE A 92 16.05 13.06 -11.58
N SER A 93 17.37 13.14 -11.37
CA SER A 93 18.23 11.95 -11.26
C SER A 93 17.83 11.07 -10.07
N ALA A 94 17.44 11.67 -8.95
CA ALA A 94 16.94 10.95 -7.78
C ALA A 94 15.60 10.25 -8.07
N TYR A 95 14.64 10.96 -8.70
CA TYR A 95 13.36 10.37 -9.10
C TYR A 95 13.59 9.16 -10.02
N ALA A 96 14.37 9.34 -11.09
CA ALA A 96 14.63 8.27 -12.06
C ALA A 96 15.31 7.06 -11.38
N GLY A 97 16.24 7.30 -10.45
CA GLY A 97 16.85 6.27 -9.62
C GLY A 97 15.84 5.51 -8.76
N MET A 98 14.95 6.22 -8.07
CA MET A 98 13.88 5.63 -7.26
C MET A 98 12.90 4.80 -8.09
N LEU A 99 12.55 5.29 -9.28
CA LEU A 99 11.69 4.57 -10.22
C LEU A 99 12.37 3.30 -10.74
N LYS A 100 13.67 3.38 -11.06
CA LYS A 100 14.47 2.21 -11.43
C LYS A 100 14.51 1.17 -10.29
N THR A 101 14.76 1.60 -9.05
CA THR A 101 14.72 0.71 -7.88
C THR A 101 13.35 0.05 -7.69
N ALA A 102 12.25 0.78 -7.90
CA ALA A 102 10.91 0.22 -7.84
C ALA A 102 10.69 -0.85 -8.93
N CYS A 103 11.18 -0.61 -10.14
CA CYS A 103 11.11 -1.58 -11.25
C CYS A 103 11.96 -2.83 -11.00
N ASP A 104 13.20 -2.66 -10.56
CA ASP A 104 14.14 -3.76 -10.28
C ASP A 104 13.63 -4.66 -9.13
N ALA A 105 12.87 -4.10 -8.18
CA ALA A 105 12.21 -4.88 -7.14
C ALA A 105 11.12 -5.82 -7.69
N TYR A 106 10.55 -5.51 -8.85
CA TYR A 106 9.56 -6.36 -9.52
C TYR A 106 10.24 -7.39 -10.44
N LYS A 107 11.12 -6.94 -11.33
CA LYS A 107 11.84 -7.78 -12.28
C LYS A 107 13.07 -7.03 -12.82
N ASP A 108 14.21 -7.74 -12.90
CA ASP A 108 15.41 -7.21 -13.54
C ASP A 108 15.16 -6.75 -14.98
N GLY A 109 15.62 -5.54 -15.31
CA GLY A 109 15.48 -4.92 -16.64
C GLY A 109 14.09 -4.36 -16.94
N TYR A 110 13.19 -4.35 -15.96
CA TYR A 110 11.83 -3.84 -16.15
C TYR A 110 11.80 -2.32 -16.38
N PHE A 111 12.75 -1.59 -15.81
CA PHE A 111 12.88 -0.15 -16.01
C PHE A 111 13.15 0.19 -17.48
N GLU A 112 14.16 -0.44 -18.07
CA GLU A 112 14.52 -0.23 -19.48
C GLU A 112 13.45 -0.79 -20.43
N GLU A 113 12.68 -1.81 -20.01
CA GLU A 113 11.57 -2.37 -20.79
C GLU A 113 10.35 -1.44 -20.84
N LYS A 114 10.00 -0.78 -19.72
CA LYS A 114 8.75 -0.03 -19.58
C LYS A 114 8.90 1.49 -19.60
N PHE A 115 10.04 2.00 -19.15
CA PHE A 115 10.35 3.43 -19.11
C PHE A 115 11.43 3.75 -20.13
N VAL A 116 11.12 3.49 -21.41
CA VAL A 116 12.08 3.53 -22.52
C VAL A 116 12.60 4.95 -22.71
N LEU A 117 11.72 5.95 -22.72
CA LEU A 117 12.12 7.34 -22.88
C LEU A 117 12.96 7.78 -21.70
N VAL A 118 12.47 7.56 -20.47
CA VAL A 118 13.17 7.98 -19.25
C VAL A 118 14.54 7.28 -19.10
N SER A 119 14.66 6.00 -19.47
CA SER A 119 15.92 5.24 -19.36
C SER A 119 17.03 5.74 -20.29
N GLN A 120 16.68 6.46 -21.36
CA GLN A 120 17.63 6.97 -22.36
C GLN A 120 17.99 8.45 -22.15
N MET A 121 17.33 9.13 -21.21
CA MET A 121 17.58 10.54 -20.94
C MET A 121 18.90 10.79 -20.22
N ASP A 122 19.50 11.95 -20.53
CA ASP A 122 20.45 12.58 -19.61
C ASP A 122 19.70 13.34 -18.50
N CYS A 123 19.45 12.65 -17.39
CA CYS A 123 18.76 13.19 -16.21
C CYS A 123 19.51 14.36 -15.52
N ARG A 124 20.69 14.76 -16.01
CA ARG A 124 21.45 15.92 -15.49
C ARG A 124 21.21 17.20 -16.26
N SER A 125 20.74 17.11 -17.51
CA SER A 125 20.60 18.26 -18.40
C SER A 125 19.17 18.51 -18.88
N ILE A 126 18.28 17.52 -18.71
CA ILE A 126 16.87 17.65 -19.09
C ILE A 126 16.13 18.68 -18.23
N SER A 127 15.20 19.40 -18.85
CA SER A 127 14.30 20.28 -18.11
C SER A 127 13.27 19.47 -17.32
N ARG A 128 12.73 20.07 -16.25
CA ARG A 128 11.67 19.45 -15.45
C ARG A 128 10.42 19.15 -16.29
N GLU A 129 10.04 20.06 -17.17
CA GLU A 129 8.89 19.92 -18.05
C GLU A 129 9.07 18.75 -19.03
N ASP A 130 10.25 18.67 -19.66
CA ASP A 130 10.55 17.58 -20.61
C ASP A 130 10.63 16.22 -19.91
N PHE A 131 11.16 16.17 -18.69
CA PHE A 131 11.19 14.96 -17.88
C PHE A 131 9.79 14.47 -17.54
N LEU A 132 8.93 15.35 -16.99
CA LEU A 132 7.55 14.99 -16.63
C LEU A 132 6.75 14.53 -17.85
N LYS A 133 6.95 15.19 -19.00
CA LYS A 133 6.29 14.82 -20.25
C LYS A 133 6.68 13.43 -20.71
N GLN A 134 7.97 13.14 -20.81
CA GLN A 134 8.44 11.82 -21.26
C GLN A 134 8.13 10.71 -20.25
N LEU A 135 8.15 11.02 -18.94
CA LEU A 135 7.67 10.11 -17.90
C LEU A 135 6.20 9.77 -18.11
N GLN A 136 5.36 10.76 -18.41
CA GLN A 136 3.94 10.54 -18.70
C GLN A 136 3.76 9.73 -19.98
N ASP A 137 4.52 10.03 -21.04
CA ASP A 137 4.49 9.30 -22.31
C ASP A 137 4.82 7.81 -22.08
N ASP A 138 5.87 7.49 -21.31
CA ASP A 138 6.17 6.10 -20.91
C ASP A 138 5.01 5.50 -20.09
N CYS A 139 4.49 6.22 -19.10
CA CYS A 139 3.36 5.76 -18.26
C CYS A 139 2.11 5.41 -19.08
N ASP A 140 1.78 6.21 -20.10
CA ASP A 140 0.61 6.01 -20.95
C ASP A 140 0.75 4.77 -21.85
N THR A 141 1.98 4.36 -22.16
CA THR A 141 2.24 3.11 -22.91
C THR A 141 2.15 1.86 -22.03
N ILE A 142 2.26 2.00 -20.70
CA ILE A 142 2.14 0.89 -19.76
C ILE A 142 0.67 0.51 -19.65
N GLY A 143 0.31 -0.59 -20.32
CA GLY A 143 -1.05 -1.09 -20.36
C GLY A 143 -1.64 -1.48 -19.00
N GLU A 144 -2.95 -1.71 -18.99
CA GLU A 144 -3.68 -2.08 -17.77
C GLU A 144 -3.13 -3.38 -17.14
N GLY A 145 -3.07 -3.43 -15.81
CA GLY A 145 -2.56 -4.61 -15.08
C GLY A 145 -1.05 -4.80 -15.14
N GLN A 146 -0.29 -3.80 -15.55
CA GLN A 146 1.19 -3.81 -15.56
C GLN A 146 1.79 -3.06 -14.34
N ASN A 147 1.07 -3.05 -13.21
CA ASN A 147 1.57 -2.58 -11.89
C ASN A 147 2.05 -1.12 -11.83
N LEU A 148 1.61 -0.25 -12.75
CA LEU A 148 2.04 1.15 -12.74
C LEU A 148 1.70 1.87 -11.42
N GLY A 149 0.52 1.64 -10.85
CA GLY A 149 0.14 2.17 -9.54
C GLY A 149 1.04 1.70 -8.41
N GLU A 150 1.46 0.43 -8.41
CA GLU A 150 2.41 -0.10 -7.43
C GLU A 150 3.78 0.58 -7.58
N LEU A 151 4.30 0.69 -8.81
CA LEU A 151 5.61 1.31 -9.09
C LEU A 151 5.63 2.78 -8.65
N LYS A 152 4.58 3.54 -8.98
CA LYS A 152 4.46 4.94 -8.57
C LYS A 152 4.28 5.08 -7.06
N SER A 153 3.56 4.16 -6.43
CA SER A 153 3.45 4.10 -4.97
C SER A 153 4.78 3.80 -4.31
N TYR A 154 5.64 2.99 -4.92
CA TYR A 154 6.99 2.72 -4.42
C TYR A 154 7.94 3.91 -4.55
N VAL A 155 7.82 4.71 -5.62
CA VAL A 155 8.52 6.00 -5.70
C VAL A 155 8.06 6.92 -4.58
N LEU A 156 6.75 7.05 -4.39
CA LEU A 156 6.19 7.84 -3.30
C LEU A 156 6.64 7.32 -1.92
N LEU A 157 6.68 6.00 -1.69
CA LEU A 157 7.18 5.40 -0.46
C LEU A 157 8.60 5.85 -0.13
N GLN A 158 9.49 5.83 -1.12
CA GLN A 158 10.89 6.27 -0.96
C GLN A 158 10.96 7.75 -0.55
N VAL A 159 10.15 8.60 -1.19
CA VAL A 159 10.08 10.05 -0.89
C VAL A 159 9.54 10.29 0.52
N LEU A 160 8.46 9.61 0.90
CA LEU A 160 7.92 9.70 2.25
C LEU A 160 8.94 9.21 3.29
N ASN A 161 9.69 8.14 2.99
CA ASN A 161 10.74 7.63 3.88
C ASN A 161 11.86 8.67 4.10
N LEU A 162 12.24 9.41 3.05
CA LEU A 162 13.18 10.53 3.19
C LEU A 162 12.63 11.65 4.06
N LYS A 163 11.34 11.96 3.91
CA LYS A 163 10.68 13.07 4.61
C LYS A 163 10.42 12.80 6.08
N PHE A 164 10.01 11.58 6.41
CA PHE A 164 9.47 11.23 7.73
C PHE A 164 10.29 10.18 8.50
N GLY A 165 11.27 9.52 7.87
CA GLY A 165 12.08 8.47 8.48
C GLY A 165 11.41 7.09 8.54
N GLU A 166 11.98 6.17 9.34
CA GLU A 166 11.72 4.71 9.32
C GLU A 166 10.37 4.23 9.89
N GLN A 167 9.32 5.06 9.90
CA GLN A 167 8.01 4.69 10.47
C GLN A 167 6.86 4.88 9.50
N ILE A 168 7.01 4.34 8.28
CA ILE A 168 5.91 4.31 7.30
C ILE A 168 5.18 2.99 7.34
N TYR A 169 3.86 3.08 7.39
CA TYR A 169 2.96 1.94 7.23
C TYR A 169 2.56 1.84 5.77
N VAL A 170 2.61 0.64 5.19
CA VAL A 170 2.11 0.42 3.82
C VAL A 170 0.94 -0.53 3.91
N PHE A 171 -0.26 -0.01 3.66
CA PHE A 171 -1.47 -0.81 3.61
C PHE A 171 -1.60 -1.38 2.21
N CYS A 172 -1.40 -2.69 2.09
CA CYS A 172 -1.25 -3.40 0.83
C CYS A 172 -2.13 -4.64 0.78
N SER A 173 -2.28 -5.20 -0.41
CA SER A 173 -2.94 -6.49 -0.59
C SER A 173 -2.26 -7.64 0.20
N ASP A 174 -2.98 -8.76 0.40
CA ASP A 174 -2.42 -9.98 1.00
C ASP A 174 -1.40 -10.69 0.06
N ASP A 175 -1.25 -10.24 -1.18
CA ASP A 175 -0.32 -10.80 -2.17
C ASP A 175 1.14 -10.69 -1.70
N LYS A 176 1.94 -11.71 -2.04
CA LYS A 176 3.33 -11.78 -1.59
C LYS A 176 4.24 -10.83 -2.37
N ASN A 177 3.98 -10.61 -3.65
CA ASN A 177 4.80 -9.76 -4.52
C ASN A 177 4.66 -8.30 -4.12
N ALA A 178 3.43 -7.82 -3.90
CA ALA A 178 3.15 -6.47 -3.42
C ALA A 178 3.87 -6.16 -2.09
N ARG A 179 4.04 -7.17 -1.23
CA ARG A 179 4.75 -7.02 0.05
C ARG A 179 6.27 -7.09 -0.09
N ASN A 180 6.78 -7.95 -0.97
CA ASN A 180 8.23 -8.09 -1.19
C ASN A 180 8.86 -6.78 -1.67
N GLY A 181 8.20 -6.05 -2.59
CA GLY A 181 8.71 -4.76 -3.08
C GLY A 181 8.75 -3.68 -2.01
N VAL A 182 7.80 -3.67 -1.08
CA VAL A 182 7.84 -2.77 0.08
C VAL A 182 8.97 -3.14 1.05
N ILE A 183 9.17 -4.43 1.30
CA ILE A 183 10.20 -4.93 2.21
C ILE A 183 11.61 -4.65 1.65
N SER A 184 11.80 -4.75 0.33
CA SER A 184 13.11 -4.52 -0.30
C SER A 184 13.58 -3.07 -0.18
N ILE A 185 12.66 -2.10 -0.20
CA ILE A 185 12.95 -0.68 -0.02
C ILE A 185 13.41 -0.37 1.42
N GLY A 186 12.99 -1.17 2.41
CA GLY A 186 13.33 -0.98 3.81
C GLY A 186 12.59 0.20 4.46
N GLY A 187 12.64 0.27 5.80
CA GLY A 187 12.03 1.37 6.57
C GLY A 187 10.50 1.39 6.63
N ALA A 188 9.82 0.42 6.01
CA ALA A 188 8.37 0.34 5.95
C ALA A 188 7.81 -0.89 6.69
N ARG A 189 6.62 -0.74 7.29
CA ARG A 189 5.83 -1.80 7.91
C ARG A 189 4.59 -2.09 7.08
N CYS A 190 4.53 -3.27 6.46
CA CYS A 190 3.36 -3.68 5.71
C CYS A 190 2.20 -4.02 6.65
N ILE A 191 1.00 -3.60 6.28
CA ILE A 191 -0.27 -4.01 6.88
C ILE A 191 -1.12 -4.57 5.75
N SER A 192 -1.21 -5.90 5.68
CA SER A 192 -2.11 -6.57 4.74
C SER A 192 -3.58 -6.41 5.14
N VAL A 193 -4.50 -6.76 4.24
CA VAL A 193 -5.94 -6.81 4.51
C VAL A 193 -6.23 -7.67 5.74
N LEU A 194 -5.66 -8.87 5.84
CA LEU A 194 -5.82 -9.73 7.02
C LEU A 194 -5.25 -9.10 8.29
N SER A 195 -4.01 -8.58 8.24
CA SER A 195 -3.38 -7.97 9.43
C SER A 195 -4.04 -6.66 9.88
N SER A 196 -4.90 -6.05 9.04
CA SER A 196 -5.68 -4.87 9.40
C SER A 196 -6.63 -5.15 10.57
N PHE A 197 -7.12 -6.38 10.74
CA PHE A 197 -7.93 -6.75 11.91
C PHE A 197 -7.13 -6.67 13.21
N VAL A 198 -5.86 -7.10 13.19
CA VAL A 198 -4.94 -6.95 14.34
C VAL A 198 -4.69 -5.47 14.62
N ARG A 199 -4.47 -4.68 13.56
CA ARG A 199 -4.26 -3.23 13.68
C ARG A 199 -5.47 -2.52 14.28
N LEU A 200 -6.68 -2.77 13.78
CA LEU A 200 -7.92 -2.18 14.31
C LEU A 200 -8.15 -2.56 15.78
N LYS A 201 -7.84 -3.80 16.17
CA LYS A 201 -7.90 -4.21 17.58
C LYS A 201 -6.97 -3.34 18.44
N LYS A 202 -5.74 -3.09 17.99
CA LYS A 202 -4.73 -2.31 18.73
C LYS A 202 -5.03 -0.82 18.77
N GLU A 203 -5.45 -0.25 17.65
CA GLU A 203 -5.53 1.21 17.48
C GLU A 203 -6.87 1.78 17.96
N ILE A 204 -7.96 1.02 17.83
CA ILE A 204 -9.32 1.50 18.15
C ILE A 204 -10.11 0.53 19.04
N SER A 205 -9.44 -0.43 19.69
CA SER A 205 -10.09 -1.44 20.55
C SER A 205 -11.21 -2.22 19.83
N PHE A 206 -11.03 -2.50 18.54
CA PHE A 206 -12.05 -3.21 17.75
C PHE A 206 -12.32 -4.60 18.34
N THR A 207 -13.55 -4.83 18.81
CA THR A 207 -13.91 -6.05 19.54
C THR A 207 -14.29 -7.18 18.57
N LYS A 208 -14.18 -8.45 19.02
CA LYS A 208 -14.64 -9.62 18.24
C LYS A 208 -16.09 -9.48 17.80
N LYS A 209 -16.95 -8.98 18.69
CA LYS A 209 -18.38 -8.78 18.43
C LYS A 209 -18.60 -7.78 17.29
N ASP A 210 -17.86 -6.67 17.30
CA ASP A 210 -17.99 -5.64 16.27
C ASP A 210 -17.32 -6.04 14.95
N ALA A 211 -16.29 -6.89 15.02
CA ALA A 211 -15.55 -7.39 13.87
C ALA A 211 -16.29 -8.49 13.10
N MET A 212 -17.15 -9.27 13.75
CA MET A 212 -17.78 -10.46 13.14
C MET A 212 -18.42 -10.19 11.76
N PRO A 213 -19.23 -9.14 11.57
CA PRO A 213 -19.84 -8.89 10.25
C PRO A 213 -18.80 -8.61 9.16
N TYR A 214 -17.66 -8.01 9.52
CA TYR A 214 -16.57 -7.73 8.60
C TYR A 214 -15.73 -8.97 8.32
N ILE A 215 -15.56 -9.85 9.31
CA ILE A 215 -14.91 -11.15 9.14
C ILE A 215 -15.75 -11.98 8.15
N ASP A 216 -17.06 -12.08 8.37
CA ASP A 216 -17.97 -12.79 7.47
C ASP A 216 -17.91 -12.20 6.05
N SER A 217 -17.91 -10.87 5.94
CA SER A 217 -17.76 -10.19 4.65
C SER A 217 -16.41 -10.50 3.98
N TYR A 218 -15.30 -10.48 4.72
CA TYR A 218 -13.97 -10.82 4.23
C TYR A 218 -13.90 -12.28 3.75
N MET A 219 -14.42 -13.21 4.56
CA MET A 219 -14.46 -14.64 4.23
C MET A 219 -15.25 -14.92 2.95
N ASN A 220 -16.29 -14.12 2.65
CA ASN A 220 -17.12 -14.31 1.47
C ASN A 220 -16.63 -13.57 0.22
N THR A 221 -15.88 -12.48 0.37
CA THR A 221 -15.53 -11.57 -0.74
C THR A 221 -14.06 -11.60 -1.12
N CYS A 222 -13.18 -11.82 -0.15
CA CYS A 222 -11.74 -11.68 -0.33
C CYS A 222 -11.01 -13.03 -0.33
N LEU A 223 -11.53 -14.04 0.37
CA LEU A 223 -10.97 -15.38 0.31
C LEU A 223 -11.26 -16.04 -1.04
N GLY A 224 -10.22 -16.64 -1.62
CA GLY A 224 -10.41 -17.54 -2.75
C GLY A 224 -11.29 -18.72 -2.35
N LYS A 225 -12.11 -19.23 -3.30
CA LYS A 225 -13.11 -20.30 -3.04
C LYS A 225 -12.52 -21.55 -2.35
N ASP A 226 -11.23 -21.82 -2.56
CA ASP A 226 -10.54 -23.00 -2.02
C ASP A 226 -9.61 -22.69 -0.82
N GLN A 227 -9.56 -21.43 -0.37
CA GLN A 227 -8.67 -21.03 0.70
C GLN A 227 -9.28 -21.33 2.07
N THR A 228 -8.77 -22.40 2.70
CA THR A 228 -9.23 -22.89 4.02
C THR A 228 -8.30 -22.54 5.19
N ALA A 229 -7.10 -22.03 4.90
CA ALA A 229 -6.11 -21.71 5.92
C ALA A 229 -5.23 -20.51 5.53
N PHE A 230 -4.75 -19.77 6.54
CA PHE A 230 -3.68 -18.78 6.41
C PHE A 230 -2.35 -19.33 6.90
N ARG A 231 -1.27 -18.63 6.56
CA ARG A 231 0.06 -18.93 7.09
C ARG A 231 0.37 -17.99 8.25
N VAL A 232 0.64 -18.55 9.42
CA VAL A 232 1.03 -17.81 10.64
C VAL A 232 2.40 -18.33 11.10
N GLN A 233 3.31 -17.43 11.45
CA GLN A 233 4.62 -17.80 12.00
C GLN A 233 4.47 -18.34 13.42
N ASP A 234 5.07 -19.49 13.70
CA ASP A 234 5.11 -20.08 15.03
C ASP A 234 6.14 -19.41 15.97
N THR A 235 6.09 -19.76 17.25
CA THR A 235 7.03 -19.30 18.28
C THR A 235 8.27 -20.18 18.40
N SER A 236 8.46 -21.13 17.49
CA SER A 236 9.63 -22.01 17.51
C SER A 236 10.91 -21.22 17.22
N LYS A 237 12.07 -21.76 17.62
CA LYS A 237 13.37 -21.16 17.27
C LYS A 237 13.56 -20.99 15.76
N GLU A 238 12.94 -21.88 14.98
CA GLU A 238 13.02 -21.88 13.52
C GLU A 238 11.99 -20.97 12.85
N ARG A 239 11.03 -20.41 13.62
CA ARG A 239 10.03 -19.43 13.15
C ARG A 239 9.29 -19.90 11.89
N ARG A 240 8.79 -21.14 11.93
CA ARG A 240 8.17 -21.80 10.78
C ARG A 240 6.81 -21.19 10.47
N MET A 241 6.46 -21.11 9.20
CA MET A 241 5.13 -20.66 8.75
C MET A 241 4.15 -21.83 8.72
N CYS A 242 3.24 -21.89 9.69
CA CYS A 242 2.25 -22.94 9.89
C CYS A 242 0.93 -22.61 9.19
N ARG A 243 0.22 -23.62 8.68
CA ARG A 243 -1.12 -23.46 8.10
C ARG A 243 -2.16 -23.54 9.21
N ILE A 244 -2.88 -22.45 9.43
CA ILE A 244 -3.90 -22.32 10.48
C ILE A 244 -5.25 -22.08 9.79
N PRO A 245 -6.33 -22.82 10.15
CA PRO A 245 -7.67 -22.60 9.61
C PRO A 245 -8.10 -21.13 9.67
N CYS A 246 -8.78 -20.65 8.63
CA CYS A 246 -9.14 -19.23 8.51
C CYS A 246 -9.92 -18.71 9.72
N GLU A 247 -10.95 -19.42 10.16
CA GLU A 247 -11.78 -19.07 11.31
C GLU A 247 -10.96 -19.01 12.61
N GLN A 248 -10.08 -20.01 12.80
CA GLN A 248 -9.19 -20.09 13.96
C GLN A 248 -8.26 -18.87 14.03
N VAL A 249 -7.72 -18.40 12.89
CA VAL A 249 -6.87 -17.21 12.86
C VAL A 249 -7.62 -15.98 13.37
N PHE A 250 -8.86 -15.76 12.92
CA PHE A 250 -9.65 -14.63 13.40
C PHE A 250 -9.95 -14.73 14.88
N GLU A 251 -10.33 -15.91 15.37
CA GLU A 251 -10.56 -16.14 16.79
C GLU A 251 -9.30 -15.83 17.62
N GLU A 252 -8.14 -16.29 17.18
CA GLU A 252 -6.86 -16.11 17.87
C GLU A 252 -6.32 -14.67 17.80
N ILE A 253 -6.64 -13.91 16.74
CA ILE A 253 -6.39 -12.46 16.68
C ILE A 253 -7.11 -11.76 17.83
N PHE A 254 -8.41 -12.03 18.01
CA PHE A 254 -9.20 -11.36 19.04
C PHE A 254 -8.91 -11.88 20.46
N ASP A 255 -8.53 -13.15 20.61
CA ASP A 255 -8.00 -13.70 21.87
C ASP A 255 -6.63 -13.09 22.25
N GLY A 256 -5.95 -12.42 21.32
CA GLY A 256 -4.65 -11.80 21.56
C GLY A 256 -3.49 -12.79 21.53
N LYS A 257 -3.63 -13.88 20.77
CA LYS A 257 -2.56 -14.87 20.54
C LYS A 257 -1.74 -14.57 19.28
N ILE A 258 -2.24 -13.69 18.41
CA ILE A 258 -1.64 -13.35 17.12
C ILE A 258 -1.28 -11.86 17.07
N ASP A 259 -0.13 -11.58 16.46
CA ASP A 259 0.43 -10.26 16.19
C ASP A 259 0.93 -10.19 14.73
N GLU A 260 1.19 -8.99 14.21
CA GLU A 260 1.74 -8.77 12.88
C GLU A 260 3.27 -8.64 12.88
N LEU A 261 3.90 -9.19 11.84
CA LEU A 261 5.29 -8.97 11.48
C LEU A 261 5.42 -7.67 10.66
N ILE A 262 6.63 -7.13 10.58
CA ILE A 262 6.91 -5.96 9.72
C ILE A 262 6.58 -6.21 8.24
N THR A 263 6.57 -7.48 7.83
CA THR A 263 6.24 -7.95 6.47
C THR A 263 4.74 -8.08 6.22
N GLY A 264 3.89 -7.71 7.17
CA GLY A 264 2.43 -7.88 7.11
C GLY A 264 1.96 -9.34 7.32
N ASN A 265 2.88 -10.30 7.45
CA ASN A 265 2.53 -11.66 7.86
C ASN A 265 2.11 -11.70 9.33
N LEU A 266 1.30 -12.69 9.70
CA LEU A 266 0.93 -12.93 11.08
C LEU A 266 1.96 -13.82 11.80
N LYS A 267 2.11 -13.64 13.11
CA LYS A 267 2.89 -14.48 14.02
C LYS A 267 2.12 -14.76 15.30
N TYR A 268 2.39 -15.90 15.92
CA TYR A 268 2.00 -16.14 17.31
C TYR A 268 2.89 -15.33 18.27
N ILE A 269 2.33 -14.99 19.44
CA ILE A 269 3.05 -14.34 20.55
C ILE A 269 3.18 -15.22 21.78
#